data_AF-A0A3D5NWR9-F1
#
_entry.id   AF-A0A3D5NWR9-F1
#
_cell.length_a   1.000
_cell.length_b   1.000
_cell.length_c   1.000
_cell.angle_alpha   90.00
_cell.angle_beta   90.00
_cell.angle_gamma   90.00
#
_symmetry.space_group_name_H-M   'P 1'
#
loop_
_entity.id
_entity.type
_entity.pdbx_description
1 polymer ?
#
loop_
_entity_poly.entity_id
_entity_poly.type
_entity_poly.pdbx_seq_one_letter_code
_entity_poly.pdbx_strand_id
1 'polypeptide(L)'
;MKVARWSSIVITAIGVVGVLAFKNFATLYEAHGFFHSTLTPPLIVAIFLGIFWKRFTTSAVLWTFLGGSTLMIVGATWPEIFIRPFAQGSAMSGGKYIYISALYNILVCVGVGVIVSFFTKQKTEEELDGLTIWSVDRARWKFKGGKPNDRPGEKVKLRYKIDDSGELARFAVVDMDRMGMDQDDLVYLCDSRAWLGGLKSVHTRAGKPHQEPGVVYITSALEETALFNIKSIVVAEKEM
;
A
#
# COMPACT_ATOMS: atom_id res chain seq x y z
N MET A 1 -5.92 15.97 -20.59
CA MET A 1 -6.77 15.22 -21.55
C MET A 1 -6.07 14.76 -22.82
N LYS A 2 -5.41 15.62 -23.63
CA LYS A 2 -4.76 15.20 -24.90
C LYS A 2 -3.63 14.16 -24.73
N VAL A 3 -2.78 14.33 -23.72
CA VAL A 3 -1.70 13.38 -23.41
C VAL A 3 -2.25 12.00 -23.04
N ALA A 4 -3.26 11.93 -22.17
CA ALA A 4 -3.90 10.67 -21.78
C ALA A 4 -4.50 9.91 -22.98
N ARG A 5 -5.09 10.62 -23.94
CA ARG A 5 -5.63 10.00 -25.18
C ARG A 5 -4.51 9.40 -26.04
N TRP A 6 -3.42 10.12 -26.24
CA TRP A 6 -2.28 9.61 -26.99
C TRP A 6 -1.62 8.42 -26.30
N SER A 7 -1.43 8.48 -24.97
CA SER A 7 -0.92 7.34 -24.20
C SER A 7 -1.83 6.12 -24.33
N SER A 8 -3.15 6.27 -24.28
CA SER A 8 -4.09 5.16 -24.45
C SER A 8 -4.02 4.51 -25.84
N ILE A 9 -3.88 5.31 -26.90
CA ILE A 9 -3.71 4.81 -28.27
C ILE A 9 -2.40 4.01 -28.37
N VAL A 10 -1.30 4.56 -27.87
CA VAL A 10 0.02 3.90 -27.91
C VAL A 10 0.03 2.60 -27.11
N ILE A 11 -0.51 2.61 -25.89
CA ILE A 11 -0.60 1.41 -25.05
C ILE A 11 -1.47 0.34 -25.71
N THR A 12 -2.60 0.73 -26.32
CA THR A 12 -3.46 -0.19 -27.08
C THR A 12 -2.71 -0.81 -28.24
N ALA A 13 -1.97 -0.01 -29.02
CA ALA A 13 -1.18 -0.50 -30.14
C ALA A 13 -0.08 -1.48 -29.68
N ILE A 14 0.64 -1.15 -28.60
CA ILE A 14 1.64 -2.05 -28.00
C ILE A 14 0.98 -3.34 -27.51
N GLY A 15 -0.20 -3.26 -26.89
CA GLY A 15 -0.95 -4.44 -26.44
C GLY A 15 -1.34 -5.37 -27.59
N VAL A 16 -1.82 -4.82 -28.70
CA VAL A 16 -2.16 -5.59 -29.91
C VAL A 16 -0.92 -6.27 -30.50
N VAL A 17 0.21 -5.56 -30.60
CA VAL A 17 1.48 -6.14 -31.07
C VAL A 17 1.99 -7.22 -30.09
N GLY A 18 1.81 -6.99 -28.78
CA GLY A 18 2.23 -7.92 -27.72
C GLY A 18 1.60 -9.31 -27.85
N VAL A 19 0.39 -9.42 -28.40
CA VAL A 19 -0.28 -10.71 -28.68
C VAL A 19 0.60 -11.65 -29.51
N LEU A 20 1.43 -11.13 -30.40
CA LEU A 20 2.35 -11.93 -31.22
C LEU A 20 3.36 -12.72 -30.38
N ALA A 21 3.81 -12.17 -29.25
CA ALA A 21 4.72 -12.85 -28.32
C ALA A 21 4.01 -13.98 -27.55
N PHE A 22 2.70 -13.88 -27.37
CA PHE A 22 1.89 -14.87 -26.65
C PHE A 22 1.47 -16.08 -27.49
N LYS A 23 1.67 -16.04 -28.81
CA LYS A 23 1.32 -17.14 -29.73
C LYS A 23 2.02 -18.47 -29.38
N ASN A 24 3.16 -18.43 -28.70
CA ASN A 24 3.96 -19.60 -28.37
C ASN A 24 3.49 -20.35 -27.10
N PHE A 25 2.55 -19.80 -26.33
CA PHE A 25 2.01 -20.46 -25.14
C PHE A 25 0.77 -21.29 -25.47
N ALA A 26 0.65 -22.47 -24.87
CA ALA A 26 -0.49 -23.36 -25.13
C ALA A 26 -1.81 -22.81 -24.56
N THR A 27 -1.74 -22.03 -23.48
CA THR A 27 -2.93 -21.42 -22.85
C THR A 27 -2.64 -20.01 -22.33
N LEU A 28 -3.69 -19.19 -22.21
CA LEU A 28 -3.62 -17.87 -21.56
C LEU A 28 -3.17 -17.97 -20.08
N TYR A 29 -3.54 -19.05 -19.40
CA TYR A 29 -3.13 -19.28 -18.01
C TYR A 29 -1.64 -19.55 -17.88
N GLU A 30 -1.05 -20.32 -18.80
CA GLU A 30 0.39 -20.59 -18.81
C GLU A 30 1.19 -19.32 -19.11
N ALA A 31 0.75 -18.54 -20.10
CA ALA A 31 1.31 -17.23 -20.39
C ALA A 31 1.26 -16.30 -19.16
N HIS A 32 0.09 -16.14 -18.55
CA HIS A 32 -0.09 -15.31 -17.36
C HIS A 32 0.81 -15.77 -16.20
N GLY A 33 0.87 -17.08 -15.94
CA GLY A 33 1.75 -17.67 -14.93
C GLY A 33 3.23 -17.42 -15.20
N PHE A 34 3.67 -17.51 -16.46
CA PHE A 34 5.05 -17.18 -16.84
C PHE A 34 5.40 -15.72 -16.58
N PHE A 35 4.53 -14.78 -16.95
CA PHE A 35 4.74 -13.35 -16.68
C PHE A 35 4.78 -13.06 -15.18
N HIS A 36 3.84 -13.59 -14.41
CA HIS A 36 3.80 -13.39 -12.96
C HIS A 36 5.00 -14.03 -12.26
N SER A 37 5.42 -15.23 -12.66
CA SER A 37 6.59 -15.89 -12.06
C SER A 37 7.93 -15.19 -12.36
N THR A 38 7.99 -14.36 -13.41
CA THR A 38 9.18 -13.59 -13.77
C THR A 38 9.24 -12.24 -13.07
N LEU A 39 8.11 -11.51 -12.98
CA LEU A 39 8.09 -10.13 -12.47
C LEU A 39 7.76 -10.01 -10.97
N THR A 40 6.97 -10.94 -10.44
CA THR A 40 6.52 -10.87 -9.05
C THR A 40 7.66 -11.07 -8.04
N PRO A 41 8.60 -12.02 -8.23
CA PRO A 41 9.69 -12.22 -7.25
C PRO A 41 10.59 -10.99 -7.07
N PRO A 42 11.12 -10.33 -8.14
CA PRO A 42 11.90 -9.12 -7.97
C PRO A 42 11.13 -7.98 -7.27
N LEU A 43 9.84 -7.83 -7.57
CA LEU A 43 8.99 -6.80 -6.96
C LEU A 43 8.79 -7.03 -5.46
N ILE A 44 8.42 -8.25 -5.06
CA ILE A 44 8.23 -8.60 -3.65
C ILE A 44 9.53 -8.40 -2.88
N VAL A 45 10.65 -8.87 -3.43
CA VAL A 45 11.98 -8.71 -2.80
C VAL A 45 12.34 -7.24 -2.66
N ALA A 46 12.08 -6.43 -3.69
CA ALA A 46 12.37 -5.00 -3.65
C ALA A 46 11.54 -4.27 -2.57
N ILE A 47 10.26 -4.59 -2.44
CA ILE A 47 9.38 -4.03 -1.41
C ILE A 47 9.84 -4.50 -0.02
N PHE A 48 10.06 -5.80 0.16
CA PHE A 48 10.42 -6.37 1.45
C PHE A 48 11.77 -5.85 1.93
N LEU A 49 12.82 -5.92 1.12
CA LEU A 49 14.13 -5.37 1.47
C LEU A 49 14.08 -3.85 1.61
N GLY A 50 13.28 -3.14 0.82
CA GLY A 50 13.09 -1.69 0.98
C GLY A 50 12.51 -1.30 2.33
N ILE A 51 11.55 -2.07 2.86
CA ILE A 51 10.91 -1.80 4.16
C ILE A 51 11.82 -2.21 5.32
N PHE A 52 12.46 -3.37 5.24
CA PHE A 52 13.17 -3.98 6.38
C PHE A 52 14.68 -3.69 6.40
N TRP A 53 15.31 -3.44 5.25
CA TRP A 53 16.76 -3.31 5.12
C TRP A 53 17.17 -1.87 4.79
N LYS A 54 17.64 -1.11 5.79
CA LYS A 54 18.01 0.32 5.67
C LYS A 54 19.09 0.63 4.61
N ARG A 55 19.96 -0.33 4.27
CA ARG A 55 20.95 -0.19 3.19
C ARG A 55 20.43 -0.47 1.78
N PHE A 56 19.16 -0.84 1.63
CA PHE A 56 18.64 -1.18 0.32
C PHE A 56 18.41 0.10 -0.51
N THR A 57 19.26 0.29 -1.52
CA THR A 57 19.30 1.52 -2.32
C THR A 57 18.48 1.38 -3.59
N THR A 58 18.20 2.52 -4.24
CA THR A 58 17.55 2.55 -5.56
C THR A 58 18.34 1.76 -6.60
N SER A 59 19.67 1.79 -6.55
CA SER A 59 20.52 0.97 -7.44
C SER A 59 20.36 -0.53 -7.15
N ALA A 60 20.29 -0.93 -5.87
CA ALA A 60 20.06 -2.32 -5.50
C ALA A 60 18.69 -2.83 -5.99
N VAL A 61 17.65 -1.99 -5.96
CA VAL A 61 16.33 -2.29 -6.57
C VAL A 61 16.49 -2.55 -8.06
N LEU A 62 17.10 -1.62 -8.81
CA LEU A 62 17.26 -1.74 -10.27
C LEU A 62 18.05 -3.00 -10.66
N TRP A 63 19.11 -3.32 -9.93
CA TRP A 63 19.89 -4.54 -10.15
C TRP A 63 19.14 -5.81 -9.74
N THR A 64 18.30 -5.76 -8.72
CA THR A 64 17.41 -6.88 -8.38
C THR A 64 16.42 -7.15 -9.52
N PHE A 65 15.86 -6.09 -10.11
CA PHE A 65 14.95 -6.23 -11.25
C PHE A 65 15.67 -6.73 -12.51
N LEU A 66 16.77 -6.11 -12.91
CA LEU A 66 17.47 -6.47 -14.14
C LEU A 66 18.31 -7.74 -13.97
N GLY A 67 19.20 -7.76 -12.99
CA GLY A 67 20.10 -8.87 -12.70
C GLY A 67 19.36 -10.09 -12.14
N GLY A 68 18.44 -9.88 -11.20
CA GLY A 68 17.61 -10.96 -10.65
C GLY A 68 16.75 -11.63 -11.73
N SER A 69 16.00 -10.85 -12.53
CA SER A 69 15.20 -11.41 -13.63
C SER A 69 16.05 -12.13 -14.67
N THR A 70 17.25 -11.61 -14.99
CA THR A 70 18.17 -12.28 -15.92
C THR A 70 18.60 -13.64 -15.37
N LEU A 71 19.02 -13.72 -14.10
CA LEU A 71 19.43 -14.97 -13.46
C LEU A 71 18.25 -15.95 -13.26
N MET A 72 17.03 -15.44 -13.11
CA MET A 72 15.81 -16.25 -13.10
C MET A 72 15.55 -16.89 -14.47
N ILE A 73 15.66 -16.12 -15.56
CA ILE A 73 15.52 -16.64 -16.93
C ILE A 73 16.60 -17.70 -17.21
N VAL A 74 17.85 -17.42 -16.84
CA VAL A 74 18.98 -18.37 -16.97
C VAL A 74 18.73 -19.65 -16.17
N GLY A 75 18.24 -19.53 -14.93
CA GLY A 75 17.88 -20.68 -14.10
C GLY A 75 16.71 -21.49 -14.67
N ALA A 76 15.74 -20.83 -15.31
CA ALA A 76 14.63 -21.48 -15.99
C ALA A 76 15.05 -22.21 -17.27
N THR A 77 16.06 -21.71 -18.00
CA THR A 77 16.61 -22.38 -19.19
C THR A 77 17.51 -23.56 -18.85
N TRP A 78 18.22 -23.51 -17.72
CA TRP A 78 19.13 -24.58 -17.27
C TRP A 78 18.80 -25.07 -15.85
N PRO A 79 17.62 -25.69 -15.65
CA PRO A 79 17.15 -26.09 -14.32
C PRO A 79 18.03 -27.18 -13.69
N GLU A 80 18.68 -28.02 -14.49
CA GLU A 80 19.52 -29.12 -13.99
C GLU A 80 20.82 -28.66 -13.33
N ILE A 81 21.33 -27.48 -13.69
CA ILE A 81 22.61 -26.97 -13.17
C ILE A 81 22.34 -26.06 -11.97
N PHE A 82 21.38 -25.14 -12.09
CA PHE A 82 21.15 -24.10 -11.08
C PHE A 82 20.14 -24.50 -10.00
N ILE A 83 19.10 -25.25 -10.37
CA ILE A 83 17.95 -25.53 -9.48
C ILE A 83 18.10 -26.90 -8.81
N ARG A 84 18.64 -27.90 -9.53
CA ARG A 84 18.91 -29.25 -9.02
C ARG A 84 19.69 -29.32 -7.69
N PRO A 85 20.76 -28.52 -7.44
CA PRO A 85 21.46 -28.60 -6.15
C PRO A 85 20.58 -28.18 -4.96
N PHE A 86 19.56 -27.35 -5.19
CA PHE A 86 18.56 -26.98 -4.19
C PHE A 86 17.36 -27.94 -4.16
N ALA A 87 17.26 -28.84 -5.13
CA ALA A 87 16.10 -29.71 -5.36
C ALA A 87 16.24 -31.12 -4.76
N GLN A 88 16.88 -31.23 -3.60
CA GLN A 88 17.11 -32.51 -2.94
C GLN A 88 15.77 -33.07 -2.40
N GLY A 89 15.22 -34.08 -3.08
CA GLY A 89 14.01 -34.80 -2.67
C GLY A 89 12.69 -34.38 -3.35
N SER A 90 12.70 -33.41 -4.27
CA SER A 90 11.49 -33.05 -5.03
C SER A 90 11.41 -33.81 -6.37
N ALA A 91 10.26 -34.41 -6.68
CA ALA A 91 10.03 -35.03 -7.98
C ALA A 91 9.86 -33.97 -9.08
N MET A 92 10.51 -34.20 -10.22
CA MET A 92 10.39 -33.34 -11.41
C MET A 92 9.04 -33.60 -12.08
N SER A 93 8.12 -32.64 -12.03
CA SER A 93 6.81 -32.76 -12.70
C SER A 93 6.87 -32.05 -14.05
N GLY A 94 6.66 -32.78 -15.14
CA GLY A 94 6.66 -32.21 -16.50
C GLY A 94 7.97 -31.52 -16.91
N GLY A 95 9.12 -31.97 -16.37
CA GLY A 95 10.43 -31.40 -16.69
C GLY A 95 10.77 -30.09 -15.96
N LYS A 96 9.99 -29.66 -14.96
CA LYS A 96 10.22 -28.44 -14.17
C LYS A 96 10.07 -28.70 -12.67
N TYR A 97 10.88 -28.01 -11.85
CA TYR A 97 10.79 -28.03 -10.39
C TYR A 97 9.94 -26.87 -9.87
N ILE A 98 8.64 -26.85 -10.13
CA ILE A 98 7.76 -25.67 -9.95
C ILE A 98 8.00 -24.93 -8.61
N TYR A 99 7.95 -25.64 -7.47
CA TYR A 99 8.13 -25.02 -6.15
C TYR A 99 9.56 -24.56 -5.89
N ILE A 100 10.56 -25.35 -6.29
CA ILE A 100 11.97 -25.03 -6.02
C ILE A 100 12.49 -23.97 -6.97
N SER A 101 11.96 -23.88 -8.19
CA SER A 101 12.17 -22.77 -9.11
C SER A 101 11.64 -21.45 -8.53
N ALA A 102 10.47 -21.45 -7.88
CA ALA A 102 9.94 -20.26 -7.23
C ALA A 102 10.84 -19.79 -6.06
N LEU A 103 11.30 -20.74 -5.24
CA LEU A 103 12.25 -20.45 -4.16
C LEU A 103 13.59 -19.90 -4.69
N TYR A 104 14.14 -20.55 -5.72
CA TYR A 104 15.35 -20.12 -6.41
C TYR A 104 15.21 -18.68 -6.93
N ASN A 105 14.10 -18.34 -7.55
CA ASN A 105 13.84 -17.00 -8.07
C ASN A 105 13.91 -15.93 -6.97
N ILE A 106 13.31 -16.20 -5.81
CA ILE A 106 13.37 -15.30 -4.65
C ILE A 106 14.80 -15.19 -4.13
N LEU A 107 15.49 -16.33 -3.93
CA LEU A 107 16.85 -16.36 -3.39
C LEU A 107 17.83 -15.59 -4.27
N VAL A 108 17.75 -15.76 -5.59
CA VAL A 108 18.58 -15.04 -6.55
C VAL A 108 18.32 -13.54 -6.50
N CYS A 109 17.05 -13.12 -6.47
CA CYS A 109 16.70 -11.71 -6.35
C CYS A 109 17.22 -11.11 -5.04
N VAL A 110 17.04 -11.81 -3.91
CA VAL A 110 17.56 -11.39 -2.61
C VAL A 110 19.08 -11.32 -2.65
N GLY A 111 19.76 -12.33 -3.20
CA GLY A 111 21.21 -12.38 -3.30
C GLY A 111 21.77 -11.20 -4.09
N VAL A 112 21.25 -10.94 -5.28
CA VAL A 112 21.67 -9.78 -6.10
C VAL A 112 21.41 -8.47 -5.35
N GLY A 113 20.22 -8.30 -4.79
CA GLY A 113 19.85 -7.09 -4.06
C GLY A 113 20.74 -6.82 -2.85
N VAL A 114 21.02 -7.85 -2.07
CA VAL A 114 21.88 -7.78 -0.88
C VAL A 114 23.32 -7.49 -1.29
N ILE A 115 23.88 -8.21 -2.26
CA ILE A 115 25.26 -8.00 -2.73
C ILE A 115 25.43 -6.56 -3.22
N VAL A 116 24.56 -6.09 -4.12
CA VAL A 116 24.63 -4.73 -4.65
C VAL A 116 24.42 -3.69 -3.56
N SER A 117 23.58 -3.97 -2.56
CA SER A 117 23.40 -3.06 -1.41
C SER A 117 24.67 -2.88 -0.58
N PHE A 118 25.54 -3.90 -0.51
CA PHE A 118 26.85 -3.79 0.18
C PHE A 118 27.86 -2.95 -0.61
N PHE A 119 27.78 -2.94 -1.94
CA PHE A 119 28.66 -2.14 -2.79
C PHE A 119 28.12 -0.73 -3.08
N THR A 120 26.87 -0.43 -2.71
CA THR A 120 26.27 0.90 -2.95
C THR A 120 26.34 1.78 -1.69
N LYS A 121 26.50 3.08 -1.88
CA LYS A 121 26.47 4.07 -0.79
C LYS A 121 25.10 4.07 -0.11
N GLN A 122 25.11 3.86 1.21
CA GLN A 122 23.91 3.92 2.05
C GLN A 122 23.30 5.34 2.03
N LYS A 123 21.97 5.43 1.93
CA LYS A 123 21.24 6.71 2.08
C LYS A 123 21.37 7.24 3.51
N THR A 124 21.26 8.55 3.67
CA THR A 124 21.34 9.19 4.99
C THR A 124 20.13 8.82 5.86
N GLU A 125 20.27 8.87 7.19
CA GLU A 125 19.17 8.52 8.09
C GLU A 125 17.96 9.45 7.91
N GLU A 126 18.19 10.72 7.55
CA GLU A 126 17.14 11.70 7.27
C GLU A 126 16.28 11.33 6.05
N GLU A 127 16.90 10.80 4.99
CA GLU A 127 16.19 10.34 3.79
C GLU A 127 15.39 9.05 4.04
N LEU A 128 15.78 8.25 5.03
CA LEU A 128 15.12 7.00 5.39
C LEU A 128 14.04 7.19 6.47
N ASP A 129 13.98 8.37 7.08
CA ASP A 129 13.12 8.66 8.21
C ASP A 129 11.63 8.66 7.82
N GLY A 130 10.92 7.66 8.32
CA GLY A 130 9.50 7.42 8.04
C GLY A 130 9.23 6.51 6.83
N LEU A 131 10.26 5.98 6.18
CA LEU A 131 10.12 5.05 5.04
C LEU A 131 10.29 3.58 5.44
N THR A 132 11.06 3.30 6.49
CA THR A 132 11.33 1.94 6.94
C THR A 132 10.51 1.57 8.17
N ILE A 133 10.33 0.26 8.42
CA ILE A 133 9.60 -0.23 9.60
C ILE A 133 10.19 0.28 10.92
N TRP A 134 11.49 0.56 10.93
CA TRP A 134 12.24 1.06 12.08
C TRP A 134 11.91 2.51 12.47
N SER A 135 11.20 3.23 11.60
CA SER A 135 10.87 4.65 11.76
C SER A 135 9.36 4.90 11.61
N VAL A 136 8.53 3.88 11.84
CA VAL A 136 7.07 3.97 11.67
C VAL A 136 6.48 5.05 12.59
N ASP A 137 6.96 5.19 13.82
CA ASP A 137 6.49 6.26 14.72
C ASP A 137 6.74 7.67 14.15
N ARG A 138 7.87 7.84 13.44
CA ARG A 138 8.19 9.10 12.74
C ARG A 138 7.31 9.30 11.51
N ALA A 139 7.01 8.23 10.78
CA ALA A 139 6.03 8.29 9.69
C ALA A 139 4.65 8.74 10.18
N ARG A 140 4.18 8.15 11.30
CA ARG A 140 2.91 8.52 11.94
C ARG A 140 2.91 9.98 12.40
N TRP A 141 4.01 10.42 13.00
CA TRP A 141 4.18 11.82 13.40
C TRP A 141 4.11 12.78 12.22
N LYS A 142 4.83 12.50 11.13
CA LYS A 142 4.84 13.32 9.90
C LYS A 142 3.46 13.33 9.23
N PHE A 143 2.77 12.19 9.19
CA PHE A 143 1.44 12.07 8.61
C PHE A 143 0.40 12.91 9.37
N LYS A 144 0.40 12.83 10.70
CA LYS A 144 -0.50 13.63 11.54
C LYS A 144 -0.11 15.10 11.57
N GLY A 145 1.18 15.40 11.50
CA GLY A 145 1.76 16.73 11.74
C GLY A 145 2.04 17.01 13.22
N GLY A 146 2.01 15.99 14.08
CA GLY A 146 2.14 16.10 15.53
C GLY A 146 2.21 14.72 16.19
N LYS A 147 2.24 14.69 17.54
CA LYS A 147 2.31 13.43 18.29
C LYS A 147 1.04 12.59 18.05
N PRO A 148 1.16 11.33 17.61
CA PRO A 148 0.01 10.42 17.53
C PRO A 148 -0.62 10.22 18.92
N ASN A 149 -1.94 10.16 18.97
CA ASN A 149 -2.74 9.91 20.16
C ASN A 149 -3.20 8.45 20.16
N ASP A 150 -2.43 7.60 20.83
CA ASP A 150 -2.66 6.15 20.93
C ASP A 150 -3.67 5.74 22.02
N ARG A 151 -4.39 6.69 22.65
CA ARG A 151 -5.39 6.33 23.67
C ARG A 151 -6.48 5.44 23.06
N PRO A 152 -6.84 4.30 23.66
CA PRO A 152 -7.94 3.49 23.14
C PRO A 152 -9.26 4.28 23.24
N GLY A 153 -10.11 4.16 22.24
CA GLY A 153 -11.41 4.82 22.18
C GLY A 153 -12.43 3.98 21.42
N GLU A 154 -13.72 4.25 21.64
CA GLU A 154 -14.82 3.58 20.95
C GLU A 154 -15.36 4.40 19.77
N LYS A 155 -16.00 3.72 18.82
CA LYS A 155 -16.71 4.41 17.71
C LYS A 155 -18.04 4.94 18.24
N VAL A 156 -18.32 6.22 18.04
CA VAL A 156 -19.54 6.87 18.56
C VAL A 156 -20.50 7.18 17.41
N LYS A 157 -21.78 6.85 17.61
CA LYS A 157 -22.87 7.21 16.68
C LYS A 157 -23.44 8.56 17.07
N LEU A 158 -23.34 9.52 16.15
CA LEU A 158 -23.68 10.92 16.36
C LEU A 158 -24.69 11.38 15.30
N ARG A 159 -25.51 12.36 15.65
CA ARG A 159 -26.24 13.16 14.67
C ARG A 159 -25.36 14.34 14.26
N TYR A 160 -25.36 14.71 13.00
CA TYR A 160 -24.62 15.91 12.59
C TYR A 160 -25.54 17.13 12.54
N LYS A 161 -24.98 18.31 12.81
CA LYS A 161 -25.58 19.62 12.54
C LYS A 161 -24.61 20.45 11.72
N ILE A 162 -25.15 21.30 10.86
CA ILE A 162 -24.34 22.21 10.05
C ILE A 162 -24.02 23.46 10.87
N ASP A 163 -22.74 23.76 11.02
CA ASP A 163 -22.22 24.99 11.63
C ASP A 163 -20.97 25.43 10.86
N ASP A 164 -21.11 26.53 10.11
CA ASP A 164 -20.02 27.11 9.30
C ASP A 164 -19.14 28.08 10.12
N SER A 165 -19.25 28.08 11.46
CA SER A 165 -18.44 28.92 12.35
C SER A 165 -16.94 28.55 12.38
N GLY A 166 -16.54 27.45 11.74
CA GLY A 166 -15.14 27.01 11.64
C GLY A 166 -14.93 26.09 10.43
N GLU A 167 -13.70 25.59 10.25
CA GLU A 167 -13.37 24.67 9.13
C GLU A 167 -13.38 23.19 9.52
N LEU A 168 -13.30 22.90 10.83
CA LEU A 168 -13.09 21.55 11.38
C LEU A 168 -14.35 20.98 12.03
N ALA A 169 -14.45 19.65 12.09
CA ALA A 169 -15.56 19.00 12.78
C ALA A 169 -15.43 19.12 14.30
N ARG A 170 -16.47 19.60 14.97
CA ARG A 170 -16.47 19.85 16.42
C ARG A 170 -17.30 18.79 17.13
N PHE A 171 -16.77 18.28 18.22
CA PHE A 171 -17.37 17.20 19.01
C PHE A 171 -17.63 17.65 20.45
N ALA A 172 -18.58 16.99 21.11
CA ALA A 172 -18.84 17.26 22.51
C ALA A 172 -17.70 16.75 23.39
N VAL A 173 -17.40 17.42 24.50
CA VAL A 173 -16.35 16.98 25.44
C VAL A 173 -16.56 15.52 25.88
N VAL A 174 -17.82 15.13 26.12
CA VAL A 174 -18.18 13.76 26.52
C VAL A 174 -17.90 12.74 25.41
N ASP A 175 -18.14 13.12 24.15
CA ASP A 175 -17.91 12.23 23.00
C ASP A 175 -16.42 12.14 22.65
N MET A 176 -15.66 13.23 22.82
CA MET A 176 -14.20 13.23 22.68
C MET A 176 -13.54 12.30 23.70
N ASP A 177 -13.99 12.32 24.95
CA ASP A 177 -13.46 11.46 26.01
C ASP A 177 -13.75 9.97 25.74
N ARG A 178 -14.98 9.64 25.29
CA ARG A 178 -15.34 8.27 24.87
C ARG A 178 -14.48 7.76 23.70
N MET A 179 -14.20 8.63 22.74
CA MET A 179 -13.33 8.31 21.59
C MET A 179 -11.83 8.37 21.93
N GLY A 180 -11.45 8.75 23.16
CA GLY A 180 -10.05 8.92 23.56
C GLY A 180 -9.32 9.94 22.68
N MET A 181 -10.01 11.01 22.29
CA MET A 181 -9.62 11.98 21.27
C MET A 181 -9.29 13.35 21.88
N ASP A 182 -8.24 14.00 21.38
CA ASP A 182 -7.88 15.39 21.67
C ASP A 182 -8.23 16.33 20.52
N GLN A 183 -8.11 17.63 20.77
CA GLN A 183 -8.17 18.63 19.71
C GLN A 183 -7.05 18.39 18.68
N ASP A 184 -7.35 18.61 17.40
CA ASP A 184 -6.49 18.40 16.23
C ASP A 184 -6.17 16.94 15.87
N ASP A 185 -6.75 15.97 16.57
CA ASP A 185 -6.69 14.55 16.17
C ASP A 185 -7.41 14.30 14.84
N LEU A 186 -6.95 13.28 14.11
CA LEU A 186 -7.57 12.87 12.85
C LEU A 186 -8.81 12.02 13.14
N VAL A 187 -9.91 12.40 12.49
CA VAL A 187 -11.23 11.79 12.68
C VAL A 187 -11.79 11.36 11.35
N TYR A 188 -12.27 10.13 11.32
CA TYR A 188 -13.03 9.58 10.23
C TYR A 188 -14.51 9.65 10.55
N LEU A 189 -15.27 10.34 9.70
CA LEU A 189 -16.72 10.42 9.77
C LEU A 189 -17.31 9.58 8.65
N CYS A 190 -18.14 8.59 8.99
CA CYS A 190 -18.78 7.71 8.01
C CYS A 190 -20.28 7.57 8.29
N ASP A 191 -21.09 7.38 7.25
CA ASP A 191 -22.48 7.01 7.44
C ASP A 191 -22.61 5.67 8.19
N SER A 192 -23.58 5.56 9.09
CA SER A 192 -23.80 4.35 9.92
C SER A 192 -24.19 3.08 9.15
N ARG A 193 -24.61 3.20 7.89
CA ARG A 193 -25.07 2.07 7.07
C ARG A 193 -23.89 1.27 6.51
N ALA A 194 -23.65 0.09 7.08
CA ALA A 194 -22.49 -0.76 6.73
C ALA A 194 -22.39 -1.13 5.24
N TRP A 195 -23.51 -1.31 4.53
CA TRP A 195 -23.51 -1.67 3.10
C TRP A 195 -23.03 -0.54 2.18
N LEU A 196 -22.94 0.70 2.67
CA LEU A 196 -22.34 1.80 1.91
C LEU A 196 -20.82 1.72 1.90
N GLY A 197 -20.19 0.88 2.74
CA GLY A 197 -18.76 0.60 2.69
C GLY A 197 -17.86 1.84 2.73
N GLY A 198 -18.28 2.91 3.40
CA GLY A 198 -17.52 4.16 3.47
C GLY A 198 -17.65 5.09 2.25
N LEU A 199 -18.49 4.78 1.26
CA LEU A 199 -18.72 5.66 0.10
C LEU A 199 -19.24 7.06 0.49
N LYS A 200 -19.92 7.14 1.64
CA LYS A 200 -20.33 8.39 2.27
C LYS A 200 -19.50 8.59 3.53
N SER A 201 -18.32 9.18 3.35
CA SER A 201 -17.41 9.43 4.45
C SER A 201 -16.48 10.61 4.16
N VAL A 202 -15.86 11.13 5.22
CA VAL A 202 -14.86 12.20 5.12
C VAL A 202 -13.84 12.07 6.24
N HIS A 203 -12.59 12.35 5.91
CA HIS A 203 -11.51 12.51 6.89
C HIS A 203 -11.41 13.99 7.24
N THR A 204 -11.37 14.29 8.54
CA THR A 204 -11.27 15.66 9.05
C THR A 204 -10.45 15.68 10.35
N ARG A 205 -10.29 16.85 10.96
CA ARG A 205 -9.67 16.99 12.28
C ARG A 205 -10.68 17.43 13.32
N ALA A 206 -10.43 17.06 14.57
CA ALA A 206 -11.20 17.51 15.72
C ALA A 206 -10.95 19.00 15.99
N GLY A 207 -11.96 19.83 15.76
CA GLY A 207 -11.96 21.24 16.11
C GLY A 207 -12.19 21.48 17.61
N LYS A 208 -12.51 22.73 17.97
CA LYS A 208 -12.76 23.10 19.37
C LYS A 208 -13.97 22.36 19.94
N PRO A 209 -13.87 21.78 21.15
CA PRO A 209 -14.96 21.04 21.76
C PRO A 209 -16.19 21.92 22.04
N HIS A 210 -17.36 21.29 22.10
CA HIS A 210 -18.62 21.89 22.56
C HIS A 210 -19.25 21.06 23.70
N GLN A 211 -20.39 21.51 24.21
CA GLN A 211 -21.03 20.93 25.41
C GLN A 211 -22.31 20.13 25.11
N GLU A 212 -22.65 19.89 23.83
CA GLU A 212 -23.90 19.21 23.44
C GLU A 212 -23.61 17.75 23.05
N PRO A 213 -23.92 16.76 23.91
CA PRO A 213 -23.56 15.36 23.65
C PRO A 213 -24.38 14.75 22.50
N GLY A 214 -23.77 13.82 21.76
CA GLY A 214 -24.44 13.07 20.70
C GLY A 214 -24.63 13.85 19.39
N VAL A 215 -24.03 15.03 19.29
CA VAL A 215 -24.07 15.89 18.12
C VAL A 215 -22.66 16.20 17.66
N VAL A 216 -22.39 16.08 16.36
CA VAL A 216 -21.18 16.59 15.72
C VAL A 216 -21.54 17.81 14.87
N TYR A 217 -20.81 18.90 15.04
CA TYR A 217 -20.93 20.05 14.15
C TYR A 217 -19.96 19.88 12.99
N ILE A 218 -20.49 19.88 11.77
CA ILE A 218 -19.71 19.82 10.53
C ILE A 218 -20.03 21.03 9.66
N THR A 219 -19.13 21.40 8.77
CA THR A 219 -19.33 22.48 7.80
C THR A 219 -20.12 21.99 6.60
N SER A 220 -20.74 22.92 5.87
CA SER A 220 -21.42 22.60 4.60
C SER A 220 -20.46 21.95 3.59
N ALA A 221 -19.19 22.37 3.57
CA ALA A 221 -18.17 21.79 2.68
C ALA A 221 -17.85 20.32 3.02
N LEU A 222 -17.77 19.98 4.31
CA LEU A 222 -17.54 18.59 4.74
C LEU A 222 -18.76 17.71 4.44
N GLU A 223 -19.97 18.24 4.57
CA GLU A 223 -21.20 17.52 4.20
C GLU A 223 -21.23 17.20 2.70
N GLU A 224 -20.95 18.19 1.84
CA GLU A 224 -20.92 18.00 0.39
C GLU A 224 -19.86 16.98 -0.03
N THR A 225 -18.67 17.06 0.58
CA THR A 225 -17.58 16.10 0.32
C THR A 225 -17.96 14.69 0.73
N ALA A 226 -18.61 14.54 1.89
CA ALA A 226 -19.05 13.24 2.40
C ALA A 226 -20.35 12.73 1.74
N LEU A 227 -21.05 13.59 1.00
CA LEU A 227 -22.40 13.34 0.45
C LEU A 227 -23.39 12.87 1.53
N PHE A 228 -23.30 13.47 2.73
CA PHE A 228 -24.25 13.19 3.81
C PHE A 228 -25.64 13.72 3.46
N ASN A 229 -26.65 13.19 4.15
CA ASN A 229 -28.03 13.61 3.99
C ASN A 229 -28.59 13.91 5.38
N ILE A 230 -29.36 14.98 5.54
CA ILE A 230 -29.72 15.67 6.80
C ILE A 230 -30.27 14.75 7.91
N LYS A 231 -30.78 13.56 7.56
CA LYS A 231 -31.30 12.56 8.51
C LYS A 231 -30.35 11.39 8.81
N SER A 232 -29.12 11.43 8.33
CA SER A 232 -28.18 10.33 8.43
C SER A 232 -27.47 10.34 9.78
N ILE A 233 -27.43 9.19 10.44
CA ILE A 233 -26.59 8.98 11.62
C ILE A 233 -25.17 8.72 11.12
N VAL A 234 -24.21 9.44 11.70
CA VAL A 234 -22.79 9.36 11.37
C VAL A 234 -22.07 8.60 12.48
N VAL A 235 -21.16 7.72 12.11
CA VAL A 235 -20.21 7.07 13.01
C VAL A 235 -18.91 7.87 12.94
N ALA A 236 -18.48 8.36 14.09
CA ALA A 236 -17.18 8.98 14.25
C ALA A 236 -16.18 7.96 14.83
N GLU A 237 -15.00 7.90 14.22
CA GLU A 237 -13.89 7.05 14.63
C GLU A 237 -12.60 7.86 14.62
N LYS A 238 -11.81 7.72 15.68
CA LYS A 238 -10.47 8.31 15.75
C LYS A 238 -9.49 7.46 14.94
N GLU A 239 -8.72 8.08 14.06
CA GLU A 239 -7.73 7.38 13.23
C GLU A 239 -6.36 7.29 13.91
N MET A 240 -5.82 8.42 14.39
CA MET A 240 -4.46 8.56 14.94
C MET A 240 -4.29 9.80 15.84
#